data_AF-A0A7J7ST30-F1
#
_entry.id   AF-A0A7J7ST30-F1
#
_cell.length_a   1.000
_cell.length_b   1.000
_cell.length_c   1.000
_cell.angle_alpha   90.00
_cell.angle_beta   90.00
_cell.angle_gamma   90.00
#
_symmetry.space_group_name_H-M   'P 1'
#
loop_
_entity.id
_entity.type
_entity.pdbx_description
1 polymer ?
#
loop_
_entity_poly.entity_id
_entity_poly.type
_entity_poly.pdbx_seq_one_letter_code
_entity_poly.pdbx_strand_id
1 'polypeptide(L)'
;MQATAHLLNLLLLSLLAGFGPSQRSLEYAGFQNVYPYTWGGFSDIDLMADEIGLWAVYATNQNAGNIVISQLNPDTLEVAKSWNTGYPKRSAGESFMICGTLYVTNSHLTGAKVYYSYSTKTSSYEYTDIPFHNQYFHISMLDYNARDRALYAWNNGHQVLFNVTLFHIIKTEDDT
;
A
#
# COMPACT_ATOMS: atom_id res chain seq x y z
N MET A 1 -9.88 -4.77 -36.09
CA MET A 1 -8.56 -4.77 -35.44
C MET A 1 -8.83 -4.96 -33.95
N GLN A 2 -8.73 -6.19 -33.45
CA GLN A 2 -9.02 -6.51 -32.05
C GLN A 2 -7.79 -6.07 -31.24
N ALA A 3 -7.92 -4.98 -30.48
CA ALA A 3 -6.94 -4.65 -29.47
C ALA A 3 -7.00 -5.75 -28.41
N THR A 4 -5.93 -6.54 -28.27
CA THR A 4 -5.71 -7.39 -27.11
C THR A 4 -5.69 -6.49 -25.88
N ALA A 5 -6.78 -6.48 -25.11
CA ALA A 5 -6.78 -5.87 -23.79
C ALA A 5 -5.76 -6.65 -22.96
N HIS A 6 -4.61 -6.03 -22.67
CA HIS A 6 -3.69 -6.58 -21.70
C HIS A 6 -4.39 -6.55 -20.35
N LEU A 7 -4.83 -7.72 -19.88
CA LEU A 7 -5.34 -7.89 -18.53
C LEU A 7 -4.14 -7.88 -17.59
N LEU A 8 -4.17 -6.97 -16.63
CA LEU A 8 -3.26 -6.97 -15.51
C LEU A 8 -3.68 -8.07 -14.54
N ASN A 9 -2.74 -8.97 -14.24
CA ASN A 9 -2.97 -10.07 -13.33
C ASN A 9 -1.91 -10.09 -12.22
N LEU A 10 -2.36 -10.28 -10.98
CA LEU A 10 -1.53 -10.68 -9.85
C LEU A 10 -1.18 -12.16 -9.97
N LEU A 11 0.07 -12.52 -9.70
CA LEU A 11 0.58 -13.89 -9.75
C LEU A 11 1.08 -14.30 -8.36
N LEU A 12 0.54 -15.39 -7.83
CA LEU A 12 1.04 -16.05 -6.63
C LEU A 12 1.92 -17.23 -7.05
N LEU A 13 3.17 -17.23 -6.60
CA LEU A 13 4.12 -18.31 -6.82
C LEU A 13 4.49 -18.94 -5.47
N SER A 14 4.13 -20.22 -5.29
CA SER A 14 4.63 -21.00 -4.15
C SER A 14 6.10 -21.33 -4.35
N LEU A 15 6.93 -21.01 -3.36
CA LEU A 15 8.33 -21.44 -3.30
C LEU A 15 8.50 -22.84 -2.69
N LEU A 16 7.42 -23.43 -2.16
CA LEU A 16 7.37 -24.81 -1.69
C LEU A 16 6.97 -25.75 -2.83
N ALA A 17 7.65 -26.89 -2.91
CA ALA A 17 7.37 -27.91 -3.91
C ALA A 17 5.92 -28.44 -3.80
N GLY A 18 5.22 -28.51 -4.94
CA GLY A 18 3.91 -29.19 -5.05
C GLY A 18 2.69 -28.27 -5.16
N PHE A 19 2.82 -26.96 -5.00
CA PHE A 19 1.73 -26.01 -5.24
C PHE A 19 1.93 -25.31 -6.59
N GLY A 20 0.91 -25.37 -7.46
CA GLY A 20 0.89 -24.64 -8.72
C GLY A 20 0.64 -23.14 -8.50
N PRO A 21 1.02 -22.28 -9.46
CA PRO A 21 0.78 -20.85 -9.35
C PRO A 21 -0.72 -20.52 -9.37
N SER A 22 -1.13 -19.48 -8.65
CA SER A 22 -2.45 -18.87 -8.78
C SER A 22 -2.33 -17.53 -9.49
N GLN A 23 -3.33 -17.16 -10.29
CA GLN A 23 -3.36 -15.89 -11.00
C GLN A 23 -4.76 -15.28 -10.93
N ARG A 24 -4.83 -13.97 -10.66
CA ARG A 24 -6.09 -13.22 -10.59
C ARG A 24 -5.96 -11.83 -11.20
N SER A 25 -6.99 -11.41 -11.94
CA SER A 25 -7.09 -10.05 -12.45
C SER A 25 -7.49 -9.11 -11.31
N LEU A 26 -6.82 -7.96 -11.20
CA LEU A 26 -7.24 -6.89 -10.32
C LEU A 26 -8.11 -5.92 -11.13
N GLU A 27 -9.42 -6.11 -11.09
CA GLU A 27 -10.34 -5.39 -11.96
C GLU A 27 -10.21 -3.87 -11.83
N TYR A 28 -10.17 -3.21 -13.00
CA TYR A 28 -10.09 -1.74 -13.14
C TYR A 28 -8.83 -1.06 -12.60
N ALA A 29 -7.88 -1.81 -12.06
CA ALA A 29 -6.62 -1.24 -11.59
C ALA A 29 -5.87 -0.60 -12.77
N GLY A 30 -5.41 0.65 -12.58
CA GLY A 30 -4.45 1.25 -13.48
C GLY A 30 -3.10 0.55 -13.34
N PHE A 31 -2.37 0.44 -14.45
CA PHE A 31 -1.04 -0.17 -14.52
C PHE A 31 -0.27 0.46 -15.69
N GLN A 32 1.03 0.23 -15.77
CA GLN A 32 1.92 0.86 -16.78
C GLN A 32 2.07 2.39 -16.60
N ASN A 33 2.32 2.83 -15.37
CA ASN A 33 2.46 4.25 -14.99
C ASN A 33 1.19 5.10 -15.21
N VAL A 34 0.00 4.48 -15.15
CA VAL A 34 -1.27 5.21 -15.17
C VAL A 34 -1.54 5.84 -13.79
N TYR A 35 -1.29 5.16 -12.69
CA TYR A 35 -1.41 5.68 -11.32
C TYR A 35 -0.23 5.27 -10.42
N PRO A 36 1.02 5.58 -10.79
CA PRO A 36 2.16 5.27 -9.95
C PRO A 36 2.16 6.17 -8.71
N TYR A 37 3.00 5.84 -7.73
CA TYR A 37 3.44 6.82 -6.74
C TYR A 37 4.19 7.97 -7.40
N THR A 38 4.48 9.01 -6.61
CA THR A 38 5.16 10.25 -7.06
C THR A 38 6.50 10.02 -7.78
N TRP A 39 7.18 8.89 -7.52
CA TRP A 39 8.45 8.56 -8.19
C TRP A 39 8.29 7.79 -9.52
N GLY A 40 7.07 7.37 -9.89
CA GLY A 40 6.83 6.63 -11.12
C GLY A 40 7.23 5.15 -11.02
N GLY A 41 7.99 4.66 -12.00
CA GLY A 41 8.66 3.36 -11.92
C GLY A 41 7.76 2.13 -11.91
N PHE A 42 6.58 2.21 -12.53
CA PHE A 42 5.59 1.12 -12.60
C PHE A 42 5.05 0.71 -11.22
N SER A 43 5.09 1.63 -10.26
CA SER A 43 4.56 1.45 -8.90
C SER A 43 3.04 1.56 -8.79
N ASP A 44 2.30 1.29 -9.87
CA ASP A 44 0.84 1.48 -9.91
C ASP A 44 0.09 0.62 -8.87
N ILE A 45 0.65 -0.54 -8.57
CA ILE A 45 0.07 -1.54 -7.68
C ILE A 45 1.14 -1.98 -6.71
N ASP A 46 0.74 -1.99 -5.45
CA ASP A 46 1.60 -2.26 -4.33
C ASP A 46 0.96 -3.36 -3.48
N LEU A 47 1.72 -4.44 -3.24
CA LEU A 47 1.25 -5.60 -2.49
C LEU A 47 1.85 -5.53 -1.09
N MET A 48 1.00 -5.53 -0.08
CA MET A 48 1.41 -5.33 1.31
C MET A 48 0.89 -6.46 2.17
N ALA A 49 1.56 -6.71 3.29
CA ALA A 49 1.08 -7.63 4.31
C ALA A 49 1.14 -6.98 5.69
N ASP A 50 0.18 -7.30 6.54
CA ASP A 50 0.14 -6.85 7.93
C ASP A 50 -0.34 -7.96 8.86
N GLU A 51 -0.70 -7.60 10.10
CA GLU A 51 -1.19 -8.54 11.12
C GLU A 51 -2.46 -9.29 10.71
N ILE A 52 -3.25 -8.77 9.75
CA ILE A 52 -4.59 -9.28 9.45
C ILE A 52 -4.78 -9.73 8.00
N GLY A 53 -3.78 -9.60 7.13
CA GLY A 53 -3.81 -10.26 5.83
C GLY A 53 -2.88 -9.72 4.76
N LEU A 54 -3.21 -10.10 3.52
CA LEU A 54 -2.59 -9.66 2.29
C LEU A 54 -3.45 -8.57 1.64
N TRP A 55 -2.81 -7.53 1.12
CA TRP A 55 -3.47 -6.35 0.58
C TRP A 55 -2.91 -5.99 -0.79
N ALA A 56 -3.77 -5.48 -1.67
CA ALA A 56 -3.37 -4.74 -2.86
C ALA A 56 -3.79 -3.28 -2.71
N VAL A 57 -2.85 -2.37 -2.91
CA VAL A 57 -3.05 -0.92 -2.90
C VAL A 57 -2.77 -0.39 -4.30
N TYR A 58 -3.77 0.21 -4.91
CA TYR A 58 -3.76 0.60 -6.31
C TYR A 58 -4.69 1.81 -6.52
N ALA A 59 -4.93 2.21 -7.76
CA ALA A 59 -5.96 3.20 -8.07
C ALA A 59 -6.73 2.82 -9.34
N THR A 60 -7.93 3.35 -9.44
CA THR A 60 -8.85 3.10 -10.56
C THR A 60 -9.38 4.42 -11.12
N ASN A 61 -9.80 4.41 -12.39
CA ASN A 61 -10.47 5.56 -12.99
C ASN A 61 -11.80 5.87 -12.25
N GLN A 62 -12.50 4.84 -11.80
CA GLN A 62 -13.78 4.92 -11.10
C GLN A 62 -13.66 5.65 -9.76
N ASN A 63 -12.52 5.50 -9.07
CA ASN A 63 -12.23 6.26 -7.85
C ASN A 63 -11.42 7.56 -8.13
N ALA A 64 -11.50 8.10 -9.35
CA ALA A 64 -10.83 9.33 -9.77
C ALA A 64 -9.31 9.34 -9.52
N GLY A 65 -8.64 8.20 -9.61
CA GLY A 65 -7.20 8.07 -9.35
C GLY A 65 -6.81 8.13 -7.87
N ASN A 66 -7.79 8.15 -6.95
CA ASN A 66 -7.55 7.98 -5.53
C ASN A 66 -7.26 6.51 -5.21
N ILE A 67 -6.49 6.31 -4.15
CA ILE A 67 -6.08 4.99 -3.68
C ILE A 67 -7.31 4.12 -3.39
N VAL A 68 -7.27 2.89 -3.85
CA VAL A 68 -8.18 1.79 -3.53
C VAL A 68 -7.37 0.74 -2.79
N ILE A 69 -7.91 0.26 -1.67
CA ILE A 69 -7.35 -0.82 -0.87
C ILE A 69 -8.21 -2.06 -1.12
N SER A 70 -7.61 -3.20 -1.46
CA SER A 70 -8.31 -4.48 -1.56
C SER A 70 -7.66 -5.51 -0.67
N GLN A 71 -8.45 -6.16 0.19
CA GLN A 71 -7.99 -7.32 0.95
C GLN A 71 -8.06 -8.55 0.05
N LEU A 72 -6.97 -9.30 -0.01
CA LEU A 72 -6.83 -10.48 -0.84
C LEU A 72 -6.85 -11.75 0.02
N ASN A 73 -7.50 -12.80 -0.49
CA ASN A 73 -7.25 -14.14 0.02
C ASN A 73 -5.80 -14.55 -0.34
N PRO A 74 -4.96 -14.91 0.64
CA PRO A 74 -3.53 -15.17 0.38
C PRO A 74 -3.27 -16.45 -0.42
N ASP A 75 -4.23 -17.39 -0.45
CA ASP A 75 -4.10 -18.65 -1.17
C ASP A 75 -4.64 -18.55 -2.61
N THR A 76 -5.72 -17.79 -2.81
CA THR A 76 -6.41 -17.72 -4.12
C THR A 76 -6.19 -16.41 -4.87
N LEU A 77 -5.70 -15.37 -4.20
CA LEU A 77 -5.65 -13.97 -4.67
C LEU A 77 -7.01 -13.34 -4.97
N GLU A 78 -8.12 -13.96 -4.54
CA GLU A 78 -9.45 -13.38 -4.73
C GLU A 78 -9.62 -12.15 -3.85
N VAL A 79 -10.21 -11.10 -4.42
CA VAL A 79 -10.55 -9.88 -3.69
C VAL A 79 -11.70 -10.21 -2.73
N ALA A 80 -11.42 -10.17 -1.44
CA ALA A 80 -12.43 -10.39 -0.39
C ALA A 80 -13.29 -9.14 -0.18
N LYS A 81 -12.65 -7.96 -0.16
CA LYS A 81 -13.32 -6.67 0.02
C LYS A 81 -12.42 -5.52 -0.46
N SER A 82 -13.04 -4.43 -0.91
CA SER A 82 -12.35 -3.21 -1.32
C SER A 82 -12.86 -1.97 -0.59
N TRP A 83 -11.98 -0.97 -0.46
CA TRP A 83 -12.27 0.34 0.12
C TRP A 83 -11.74 1.43 -0.80
N ASN A 84 -12.60 2.39 -1.12
CA ASN A 84 -12.22 3.60 -1.83
C ASN A 84 -11.76 4.64 -0.81
N THR A 85 -10.55 5.14 -0.98
CA THR A 85 -10.02 6.26 -0.19
C THR A 85 -10.19 7.58 -0.93
N GLY A 86 -9.84 8.69 -0.28
CA GLY A 86 -9.84 10.04 -0.86
C GLY A 86 -8.45 10.59 -1.19
N TYR A 87 -7.38 9.78 -1.08
CA TYR A 87 -6.02 10.25 -1.29
C TYR A 87 -5.52 9.92 -2.71
N PRO A 88 -5.09 10.91 -3.53
CA PRO A 88 -4.61 10.65 -4.89
C PRO A 88 -3.32 9.82 -4.88
N LYS A 89 -3.30 8.69 -5.59
CA LYS A 89 -2.11 7.79 -5.57
C LYS A 89 -0.86 8.47 -6.15
N ARG A 90 -1.03 9.31 -7.17
CA ARG A 90 0.07 10.11 -7.77
C ARG A 90 0.61 11.21 -6.86
N SER A 91 -0.05 11.51 -5.75
CA SER A 91 0.43 12.44 -4.73
C SER A 91 1.11 11.73 -3.55
N ALA A 92 1.06 10.39 -3.50
CA ALA A 92 1.70 9.61 -2.46
C ALA A 92 3.18 9.35 -2.77
N GLY A 93 4.01 9.43 -1.74
CA GLY A 93 5.42 9.00 -1.77
C GLY A 93 5.52 7.49 -1.90
N GLU A 94 5.00 6.83 -0.87
CA GLU A 94 4.86 5.39 -0.68
C GLU A 94 3.68 5.16 0.29
N SER A 95 3.27 3.91 0.49
CA SER A 95 2.34 3.57 1.56
C SER A 95 2.60 2.19 2.14
N PHE A 96 2.02 1.91 3.32
CA PHE A 96 2.13 0.62 3.99
C PHE A 96 0.89 0.35 4.84
N MET A 97 0.63 -0.92 5.17
CA MET A 97 -0.48 -1.37 6.02
C MET A 97 0.02 -1.80 7.40
N ILE A 98 -0.70 -1.41 8.46
CA ILE A 98 -0.53 -1.95 9.82
C ILE A 98 -1.92 -2.13 10.43
N CYS A 99 -2.23 -3.31 10.96
CA CYS A 99 -3.50 -3.63 11.61
C CYS A 99 -4.76 -3.19 10.82
N GLY A 100 -4.76 -3.32 9.50
CA GLY A 100 -5.86 -2.91 8.61
C GLY A 100 -5.96 -1.41 8.37
N THR A 101 -4.94 -0.64 8.72
CA THR A 101 -4.90 0.81 8.46
C THR A 101 -3.81 1.10 7.43
N LEU A 102 -4.19 1.77 6.35
CA LEU A 102 -3.26 2.29 5.35
C LEU A 102 -2.61 3.55 5.91
N TYR A 103 -1.29 3.65 5.79
CA TYR A 103 -0.52 4.85 6.08
C TYR A 103 0.19 5.30 4.80
N VAL A 104 0.04 6.58 4.45
CA VAL A 104 0.55 7.14 3.20
C VAL A 104 1.55 8.24 3.50
N THR A 105 2.72 8.16 2.87
CA THR A 105 3.70 9.26 2.92
C THR A 105 3.38 10.30 1.85
N ASN A 106 3.64 11.57 2.13
CA ASN A 106 3.40 12.66 1.18
C ASN A 106 4.53 12.88 0.15
N SER A 107 5.64 12.14 0.27
CA SER A 107 6.81 12.30 -0.59
C SER A 107 7.69 11.05 -0.53
N HIS A 108 8.34 10.72 -1.65
CA HIS A 108 9.41 9.70 -1.73
C HIS A 108 10.80 10.30 -1.45
N LEU A 109 10.90 11.63 -1.33
CA LEU A 109 12.14 12.38 -1.14
C LEU A 109 12.43 12.70 0.34
N THR A 110 13.47 13.50 0.61
CA THR A 110 13.75 14.03 1.95
C THR A 110 12.60 14.88 2.50
N GLY A 111 12.43 14.87 3.81
CA GLY A 111 11.35 15.62 4.48
C GLY A 111 9.97 14.97 4.32
N ALA A 112 9.91 13.73 3.85
CA ALA A 112 8.71 12.93 3.83
C ALA A 112 8.08 12.83 5.22
N LYS A 113 6.76 12.70 5.24
CA LYS A 113 5.99 12.46 6.46
C LYS A 113 4.90 11.46 6.15
N VAL A 114 4.56 10.63 7.12
CA VAL A 114 3.27 9.93 7.08
C VAL A 114 2.21 11.01 7.32
N TYR A 115 1.38 11.26 6.30
CA TYR A 115 0.51 12.42 6.23
C TYR A 115 -0.97 12.06 6.17
N TYR A 116 -1.29 10.83 5.78
CA TYR A 116 -2.67 10.37 5.66
C TYR A 116 -2.75 8.95 6.17
N SER A 117 -3.81 8.64 6.92
CA SER A 117 -4.15 7.27 7.27
C SER A 117 -5.60 6.97 6.93
N TYR A 118 -5.89 5.71 6.58
CA TYR A 118 -7.23 5.23 6.30
C TYR A 118 -7.46 3.89 6.99
N SER A 119 -8.42 3.85 7.91
CA SER A 119 -8.81 2.65 8.64
C SER A 119 -9.86 1.86 7.85
N THR A 120 -9.53 0.63 7.46
CA THR A 120 -10.49 -0.26 6.79
C THR A 120 -11.61 -0.75 7.72
N LYS A 121 -11.38 -0.70 9.05
CA LYS A 121 -12.34 -1.08 10.07
C LYS A 121 -13.48 -0.08 10.19
N THR A 122 -13.16 1.21 10.19
CA THR A 122 -14.12 2.31 10.36
C THR A 122 -14.48 3.00 9.05
N SER A 123 -13.78 2.65 7.95
CA SER A 123 -13.90 3.31 6.64
C SER A 123 -13.72 4.83 6.73
N SER A 124 -12.83 5.27 7.61
CA SER A 124 -12.57 6.68 7.90
C SER A 124 -11.10 6.99 7.71
N TYR A 125 -10.81 8.25 7.41
CA TYR A 125 -9.45 8.74 7.27
C TYR A 125 -9.15 9.86 8.24
N GLU A 126 -7.86 10.09 8.48
CA GLU A 126 -7.35 11.24 9.19
C GLU A 126 -6.07 11.73 8.52
N TYR A 127 -5.82 13.03 8.64
CA TYR A 127 -4.51 13.58 8.30
C TYR A 127 -3.61 13.47 9.53
N THR A 128 -2.40 13.00 9.30
CA THR A 128 -1.36 12.81 10.32
C THR A 128 -0.17 13.72 10.01
N ASP A 129 0.75 13.85 10.96
CA ASP A 129 1.98 14.63 10.76
C ASP A 129 3.15 13.92 11.44
N ILE A 130 3.44 12.69 11.02
CA ILE A 130 4.51 11.87 11.60
C ILE A 130 5.77 12.02 10.74
N PRO A 131 6.87 12.59 11.27
CA PRO A 131 8.10 12.77 10.52
C PRO A 131 8.68 11.44 10.03
N PHE A 132 9.00 11.35 8.74
CA PHE A 132 9.65 10.19 8.13
C PHE A 132 11.07 10.58 7.66
N HIS A 133 12.08 10.11 8.40
CA HIS A 133 13.48 10.51 8.17
C HIS A 133 14.11 9.73 7.02
N ASN A 134 13.89 10.19 5.79
CA ASN A 134 14.52 9.65 4.59
C ASN A 134 15.99 10.11 4.48
N GLN A 135 16.95 9.24 4.78
CA GLN A 135 18.39 9.56 4.75
C GLN A 135 19.02 9.49 3.35
N TYR A 136 18.46 8.72 2.41
CA TYR A 136 19.07 8.48 1.08
C TYR A 136 18.29 9.08 -0.09
N PHE A 137 17.41 10.05 0.21
CA PHE A 137 16.72 10.94 -0.73
C PHE A 137 15.70 10.32 -1.69
N HIS A 138 15.63 9.00 -1.88
CA HIS A 138 14.71 8.42 -2.87
C HIS A 138 14.24 7.03 -2.47
N ILE A 139 13.09 6.98 -1.79
CA ILE A 139 12.41 5.73 -1.45
C ILE A 139 11.65 5.22 -2.68
N SER A 140 11.79 3.94 -3.01
CA SER A 140 11.04 3.31 -4.10
C SER A 140 10.30 2.04 -3.68
N MET A 141 10.32 1.74 -2.38
CA MET A 141 9.60 0.64 -1.74
C MET A 141 9.58 0.92 -0.23
N LEU A 142 8.44 0.70 0.42
CA LEU A 142 8.30 0.82 1.87
C LEU A 142 7.27 -0.19 2.39
N ASP A 143 7.74 -1.35 2.83
CA ASP A 143 6.88 -2.45 3.26
C ASP A 143 6.96 -2.72 4.75
N TYR A 144 5.81 -2.95 5.39
CA TYR A 144 5.75 -3.34 6.78
C TYR A 144 5.89 -4.84 6.97
N ASN A 145 6.63 -5.23 8.01
CA ASN A 145 6.69 -6.61 8.47
C ASN A 145 6.08 -6.70 9.87
N ALA A 146 4.93 -7.36 9.97
CA ALA A 146 4.20 -7.52 11.23
C ALA A 146 4.94 -8.36 12.29
N ARG A 147 5.82 -9.28 11.88
CA ARG A 147 6.63 -10.08 12.81
C ARG A 147 7.70 -9.22 13.47
N ASP A 148 8.38 -8.40 12.69
CA ASP A 148 9.52 -7.60 13.15
C ASP A 148 9.08 -6.23 13.70
N ARG A 149 7.84 -5.81 13.38
CA ARG A 149 7.29 -4.49 13.67
C ARG A 149 8.20 -3.37 13.15
N ALA A 150 8.65 -3.54 11.92
CA ALA A 150 9.55 -2.63 11.24
C ALA A 150 9.14 -2.45 9.78
N LEU A 151 9.48 -1.28 9.22
CA LEU A 151 9.38 -1.01 7.80
C LEU A 151 10.69 -1.33 7.12
N TYR A 152 10.62 -2.12 6.05
CA TYR A 152 11.69 -2.42 5.13
C TYR A 152 11.58 -1.49 3.93
N ALA A 153 12.64 -0.75 3.63
CA ALA A 153 12.63 0.20 2.53
C ALA A 153 13.78 -0.05 1.55
N TRP A 154 13.52 0.18 0.27
CA TRP A 154 14.57 0.38 -0.72
C TRP A 154 14.73 1.88 -0.97
N ASN A 155 15.93 2.39 -0.71
CA ASN A 155 16.19 3.81 -0.71
C ASN A 155 17.50 4.12 -1.45
N ASN A 156 17.38 4.54 -2.70
CA ASN A 156 18.50 4.91 -3.58
C ASN A 156 19.68 3.91 -3.53
N GLY A 157 19.39 2.62 -3.74
CA GLY A 157 20.39 1.56 -3.74
C GLY A 157 20.72 0.95 -2.37
N HIS A 158 20.09 1.42 -1.30
CA HIS A 158 20.29 0.92 0.05
C HIS A 158 19.04 0.23 0.57
N GLN A 159 19.22 -0.94 1.19
CA GLN A 159 18.19 -1.54 2.02
C GLN A 159 18.24 -0.91 3.41
N VAL A 160 17.13 -0.34 3.85
CA VAL A 160 17.03 0.42 5.11
C VAL A 160 15.88 -0.14 5.94
N LEU A 161 16.07 -0.17 7.26
CA LEU A 161 15.05 -0.61 8.21
C LEU A 161 14.65 0.55 9.13
N PHE A 162 13.35 0.79 9.26
CA PHE A 162 12.77 1.76 10.18
C PHE A 162 11.97 1.05 11.25
N ASN A 163 12.33 1.25 12.52
CA ASN A 163 11.56 0.72 13.64
C ASN A 163 10.22 1.45 13.76
N VAL A 164 9.14 0.69 13.97
CA VAL A 164 7.82 1.25 14.19
C VAL A 164 7.47 1.20 15.67
N THR A 165 6.99 2.32 16.21
CA THR A 165 6.39 2.38 17.55
C THR A 165 4.91 2.69 17.41
N LEU A 166 4.07 1.78 17.88
CA LEU A 166 2.62 1.93 17.88
C LEU A 166 2.15 2.33 19.27
N PHE A 167 1.39 3.41 19.38
CA PHE A 167 0.76 3.83 20.63
C PHE A 167 -0.70 3.39 20.64
N HIS A 168 -1.13 2.76 21.73
CA HIS A 168 -2.54 2.53 21.98
C HIS A 168 -3.09 3.77 22.70
N ILE A 169 -3.87 4.59 21.98
CA ILE A 169 -4.52 5.77 22.58
C ILE A 169 -5.90 5.35 23.06
N ILE A 170 -6.09 5.31 24.38
CA ILE A 170 -7.40 5.11 25.02
C ILE A 170 -8.03 6.49 25.13
N LYS A 171 -9.04 6.78 24.31
CA LYS A 171 -9.87 7.99 24.47
C LYS A 171 -10.90 7.73 25.55
N THR A 172 -10.87 8.50 26.62
CA THR A 172 -11.92 8.52 27.65
C THR A 172 -13.07 9.43 27.22
N GLU A 173 -14.30 9.13 27.64
CA GLU A 173 -15.53 9.82 27.19
C GLU A 173 -15.57 11.33 27.48
N ASP A 174 -14.63 11.87 28.26
CA ASP A 174 -14.60 13.28 28.67
C ASP A 174 -13.91 14.24 27.65
N ASP A 175 -13.44 13.76 26.50
CA ASP A 175 -12.71 14.56 25.50
C ASP A 175 -13.57 15.08 24.31
N THR A 176 -14.89 15.24 24.49
CA THR A 176 -15.80 15.85 23.47
C THR A 176 -16.32 17.22 23.87
#